data_AF-A0AAV5BU97-F1
#
_entry.id   AF-A0AAV5BU97-F1
#
_cell.length_a   1.000
_cell.length_b   1.000
_cell.length_c   1.000
_cell.angle_alpha   90.00
_cell.angle_beta   90.00
_cell.angle_gamma   90.00
#
_symmetry.space_group_name_H-M   'P 1'
#
loop_
_entity.id
_entity.type
_entity.pdbx_description
1 polymer ?
#
loop_
_entity_poly.entity_id
_entity_poly.type
_entity_poly.pdbx_seq_one_letter_code
_entity_poly.pdbx_strand_id
1 'polypeptide(L)'
;MASSPHLHLLPLLLLLAAAGPSSAAEPRIIRLPTERKAARACAAPPDPAVYDLPVIGIVSHPGDGAGGRISNGTATSYIAASYVKFVEAAGARVIPLVYNEPEERILEVLLPLPAFLCFPSPSSLFHSRKKKRNEAGEPFPLFAQCLGFELVSMIVSKDNNILETFDALNQASTLQFPNYSLLEGSVFQR
;
A
#
# COMPACT_ATOMS: atom_id res chain seq x y z
N MET A 1 -39.94 -65.09 -26.89
CA MET A 1 -39.90 -63.70 -27.40
C MET A 1 -40.14 -62.75 -26.24
N ALA A 2 -39.48 -61.59 -26.27
CA ALA A 2 -39.36 -60.56 -25.23
C ALA A 2 -38.28 -60.80 -24.14
N SER A 3 -37.05 -60.46 -24.50
CA SER A 3 -35.90 -60.24 -23.61
C SER A 3 -35.86 -58.78 -23.12
N SER A 4 -35.76 -58.58 -21.79
CA SER A 4 -35.62 -57.28 -21.12
C SER A 4 -34.26 -56.59 -21.40
N PRO A 5 -34.20 -55.25 -21.45
CA PRO A 5 -32.95 -54.49 -21.52
C PRO A 5 -32.61 -53.91 -20.14
N HIS A 6 -31.69 -54.52 -19.40
CA HIS A 6 -31.06 -53.89 -18.23
C HIS A 6 -29.64 -54.42 -18.08
N LEU A 7 -28.69 -53.95 -18.91
CA LEU A 7 -27.27 -54.27 -18.67
C LEU A 7 -26.25 -53.34 -19.37
N HIS A 8 -26.45 -52.02 -19.39
CA HIS A 8 -25.43 -51.10 -19.94
C HIS A 8 -25.06 -49.89 -19.07
N LEU A 9 -25.52 -49.79 -17.81
CA LEU A 9 -25.22 -48.65 -16.94
C LEU A 9 -24.12 -48.86 -15.90
N LEU A 10 -23.48 -50.04 -15.88
CA LEU A 10 -22.45 -50.38 -14.88
C LEU A 10 -20.97 -50.17 -15.28
N PRO A 11 -20.54 -50.09 -16.56
CA PRO A 11 -19.12 -49.89 -16.86
C PRO A 11 -18.72 -48.40 -16.85
N LEU A 12 -19.67 -47.47 -16.89
CA LEU A 12 -19.37 -46.03 -16.89
C LEU A 12 -19.09 -45.46 -15.48
N LEU A 13 -19.52 -46.16 -14.43
CA LEU A 13 -19.29 -45.73 -13.05
C LEU A 13 -17.91 -46.12 -12.50
N LEU A 14 -17.22 -47.08 -13.13
CA LEU A 14 -15.88 -47.52 -12.70
C LEU A 14 -14.71 -46.75 -13.35
N LEU A 15 -14.95 -45.94 -14.39
CA LEU A 15 -13.91 -45.10 -14.99
C LEU A 15 -13.71 -43.74 -14.29
N LEU A 16 -14.59 -43.36 -13.34
CA LEU A 16 -14.39 -42.14 -12.53
C LEU A 16 -13.52 -42.35 -11.27
N ALA A 17 -13.08 -43.58 -10.98
CA ALA A 17 -12.32 -43.88 -9.77
C ALA A 17 -10.78 -43.84 -9.95
N ALA A 18 -10.27 -43.42 -11.10
CA ALA A 18 -8.83 -43.42 -11.42
C ALA A 18 -8.24 -42.02 -11.72
N ALA A 19 -8.89 -40.94 -11.29
CA ALA A 19 -8.25 -39.63 -11.21
C ALA A 19 -7.54 -39.52 -9.85
N GLY A 20 -6.21 -39.64 -9.85
CA GLY A 20 -5.37 -39.41 -8.67
C GLY A 20 -5.62 -38.04 -8.04
N PRO A 21 -5.18 -37.81 -6.80
CA PRO A 21 -5.42 -36.55 -6.11
C PRO A 21 -4.94 -35.39 -6.98
N SER A 22 -5.89 -34.59 -7.45
CA SER A 22 -5.63 -33.32 -8.10
C SER A 22 -4.81 -32.49 -7.12
N SER A 23 -3.59 -32.12 -7.53
CA SER A 23 -2.67 -31.27 -6.81
C SER A 23 -3.46 -30.08 -6.26
N ALA A 24 -3.79 -30.15 -4.96
CA ALA A 24 -4.45 -29.07 -4.26
C ALA A 24 -3.60 -27.82 -4.48
N ALA A 25 -4.22 -26.79 -5.06
CA ALA A 25 -3.62 -25.47 -5.11
C ALA A 25 -3.50 -24.99 -3.66
N GLU A 26 -2.33 -25.23 -3.07
CA GLU A 26 -1.91 -24.62 -1.82
C GLU A 26 -2.18 -23.11 -1.93
N PRO A 27 -2.87 -22.49 -0.96
CA PRO A 27 -2.94 -21.05 -0.90
C PRO A 27 -1.50 -20.56 -0.75
N ARG A 28 -0.93 -19.99 -1.83
CA ARG A 28 0.35 -19.30 -1.78
C ARG A 28 0.17 -18.04 -0.94
N ILE A 29 0.16 -18.24 0.38
CA ILE A 29 0.40 -17.18 1.35
C ILE A 29 1.83 -16.74 1.09
N ILE A 30 2.00 -15.50 0.63
CA ILE A 30 3.30 -14.85 0.54
C ILE A 30 3.80 -14.73 1.99
N ARG A 31 4.58 -15.71 2.45
CA ARG A 31 5.27 -15.60 3.75
C ARG A 31 6.50 -14.74 3.54
N LEU A 32 6.55 -13.58 4.18
CA LEU A 32 7.77 -12.78 4.24
C LEU A 32 8.91 -13.62 4.88
N PRO A 33 10.17 -13.44 4.43
CA PRO A 33 11.30 -14.21 4.94
C PRO A 33 11.44 -13.98 6.44
N THR A 34 11.13 -14.99 7.24
CA THR A 34 11.17 -14.91 8.71
C THR A 34 12.43 -15.52 9.30
N GLU A 35 13.41 -15.90 8.48
CA GLU A 35 14.58 -16.66 8.93
C GLU A 35 15.88 -15.88 8.67
N ARG A 36 16.35 -15.16 9.69
CA ARG A 36 17.66 -15.38 10.36
C ARG A 36 18.16 -14.11 11.06
N LYS A 37 18.40 -14.29 12.37
CA LYS A 37 18.95 -13.32 13.34
C LYS A 37 17.99 -12.17 13.62
N ALA A 38 17.58 -12.06 14.89
CA ALA A 38 16.82 -10.93 15.42
C ALA A 38 17.59 -9.62 15.25
N ALA A 39 17.64 -9.10 14.03
CA ALA A 39 17.52 -7.67 13.85
C ALA A 39 16.19 -7.33 14.51
N ARG A 40 16.20 -6.37 15.43
CA ARG A 40 15.01 -5.73 15.95
C ARG A 40 14.28 -5.14 14.74
N ALA A 41 13.53 -5.97 14.03
CA ALA A 41 12.54 -5.55 13.07
C ALA A 41 11.66 -4.56 13.83
N CYS A 42 11.37 -3.41 13.21
CA CYS A 42 10.53 -2.35 13.76
C CYS A 42 9.52 -2.99 14.70
N ALA A 43 9.62 -2.69 16.01
CA ALA A 43 8.91 -3.45 17.03
C ALA A 43 7.44 -3.51 16.62
N ALA A 44 7.01 -4.68 16.14
CA ALA A 44 5.60 -4.90 15.89
C ALA A 44 4.92 -4.60 17.24
N PRO A 45 3.80 -3.86 17.24
CA PRO A 45 3.11 -3.53 18.46
C PRO A 45 2.88 -4.80 19.27
N PRO A 46 2.84 -4.68 20.61
CA PRO A 46 2.65 -5.83 21.50
C PRO A 46 1.39 -6.64 21.17
N ASP A 47 0.40 -6.01 20.55
CA ASP A 47 -0.81 -6.64 20.04
C ASP A 47 -0.89 -6.55 18.49
N PRO A 48 -0.72 -7.66 17.76
CA PRO A 48 -0.87 -7.68 16.31
C PRO A 48 -2.30 -7.36 15.85
N ALA A 49 -3.31 -7.50 16.72
CA ALA A 49 -4.70 -7.20 16.38
C ALA A 49 -4.94 -5.71 16.07
N VAL A 50 -4.03 -4.83 16.49
CA VAL A 50 -4.06 -3.39 16.15
C VAL A 50 -3.98 -3.15 14.63
N TYR A 51 -3.46 -4.10 13.86
CA TYR A 51 -3.32 -3.99 12.40
C TYR A 51 -4.20 -4.96 11.61
N ASP A 52 -5.13 -5.69 12.24
CA ASP A 52 -5.95 -6.68 11.52
C ASP A 52 -6.97 -6.04 10.56
N LEU A 53 -7.28 -4.74 10.73
CA LEU A 53 -8.19 -3.95 9.88
C LEU A 53 -7.71 -2.48 9.79
N PRO A 54 -6.53 -2.23 9.19
CA PRO A 54 -5.89 -0.93 9.26
C PRO A 54 -6.73 0.10 8.50
N VAL A 55 -6.80 1.30 9.07
CA VAL A 55 -7.39 2.46 8.40
C VAL A 55 -6.24 3.33 7.91
N ILE A 56 -6.22 3.61 6.61
CA ILE A 56 -5.19 4.39 5.94
C ILE A 56 -5.79 5.70 5.47
N GLY A 57 -5.19 6.80 5.92
CA GLY A 57 -5.54 8.13 5.42
C GLY A 57 -4.90 8.38 4.06
N ILE A 58 -5.68 8.85 3.07
CA ILE A 58 -5.18 9.28 1.76
C ILE A 58 -5.44 10.78 1.60
N VAL A 59 -4.39 11.55 1.35
CA VAL A 59 -4.51 13.00 1.14
C VAL A 59 -5.03 13.32 -0.26
N SER A 60 -6.00 14.24 -0.35
CA SER A 60 -6.56 14.73 -1.61
C SER A 60 -5.60 15.65 -2.36
N HIS A 61 -5.70 15.68 -3.69
CA HIS A 61 -4.99 16.62 -4.54
C HIS A 61 -5.85 17.86 -4.84
N PRO A 62 -5.30 19.08 -4.88
CA PRO A 62 -6.04 20.29 -5.26
C PRO A 62 -6.57 20.22 -6.70
N GLY A 63 -7.83 20.59 -6.90
CA GLY A 63 -8.50 20.58 -8.20
C GLY A 63 -9.53 19.45 -8.33
N ASP A 64 -10.10 19.33 -9.52
CA ASP A 64 -11.27 18.49 -9.79
C ASP A 64 -10.94 17.07 -10.30
N GLY A 65 -9.66 16.75 -10.47
CA GLY A 65 -9.21 15.49 -11.04
C GLY A 65 -9.56 15.30 -12.52
N ALA A 66 -10.05 16.36 -13.18
CA ALA A 66 -10.45 16.38 -14.58
C ALA A 66 -9.74 17.51 -15.34
N GLY A 67 -8.63 18.03 -14.83
CA GLY A 67 -7.87 19.11 -15.46
C GLY A 67 -8.64 20.42 -15.56
N GLY A 68 -9.54 20.71 -14.61
CA GLY A 68 -10.34 21.93 -14.57
C GLY A 68 -11.61 21.89 -15.43
N ARG A 69 -11.97 20.73 -15.98
CA ARG A 69 -13.15 20.55 -16.85
C ARG A 69 -14.48 20.56 -16.09
N ILE A 70 -14.47 20.20 -14.81
CA ILE A 70 -15.65 20.07 -13.94
C ILE A 70 -15.74 21.31 -13.05
N SER A 71 -14.65 21.67 -12.40
CA SER A 71 -14.61 22.84 -11.52
C SER A 71 -13.20 23.41 -11.44
N ASN A 72 -13.08 24.71 -11.70
CA ASN A 72 -11.84 25.47 -11.52
C ASN A 72 -11.73 26.12 -10.14
N GLY A 73 -12.57 25.69 -9.19
CA GLY A 73 -12.59 26.26 -7.84
C GLY A 73 -11.37 25.82 -7.04
N THR A 74 -10.69 26.76 -6.39
CA THR A 74 -9.57 26.50 -5.47
C THR A 74 -9.99 25.75 -4.20
N ALA A 75 -11.29 25.64 -3.94
CA ALA A 75 -11.87 24.86 -2.84
C ALA A 75 -12.14 23.39 -3.22
N THR A 76 -11.87 22.98 -4.47
CA THR A 76 -12.11 21.61 -4.92
C THR A 76 -10.87 20.75 -4.76
N SER A 77 -11.07 19.50 -4.37
CA SER A 77 -10.02 18.52 -4.23
C SER A 77 -10.54 17.15 -4.67
N TYR A 78 -9.62 16.26 -5.06
CA TYR A 78 -9.98 14.92 -5.47
C TYR A 78 -8.99 13.88 -4.95
N ILE A 79 -9.45 12.63 -4.86
CA ILE A 79 -8.61 11.45 -4.68
C ILE A 79 -8.88 10.53 -5.86
N ALA A 80 -7.85 10.17 -6.62
CA ALA A 80 -8.04 9.23 -7.72
C ALA A 80 -8.47 7.86 -7.16
N ALA A 81 -9.54 7.28 -7.74
CA ALA A 81 -10.09 6.01 -7.26
C ALA A 81 -9.09 4.84 -7.34
N SER A 82 -8.06 4.94 -8.18
CA SER A 82 -6.97 3.96 -8.26
C SER A 82 -6.21 3.82 -6.94
N TYR A 83 -5.99 4.92 -6.20
CA TYR A 83 -5.31 4.87 -4.90
C TYR A 83 -6.18 4.19 -3.84
N VAL A 84 -7.48 4.47 -3.84
CA VAL A 84 -8.42 3.83 -2.91
C VAL A 84 -8.45 2.31 -3.15
N LYS A 85 -8.58 1.90 -4.42
CA LYS A 85 -8.57 0.48 -4.81
C LYS A 85 -7.25 -0.22 -4.47
N PHE A 86 -6.12 0.46 -4.62
CA PHE A 86 -4.82 -0.08 -4.23
C PHE A 86 -4.75 -0.41 -2.74
N VAL A 87 -5.28 0.47 -1.90
CA VAL A 87 -5.31 0.29 -0.44
C VAL A 87 -6.32 -0.77 -0.03
N GLU A 88 -7.53 -0.76 -0.60
CA GLU A 88 -8.56 -1.77 -0.32
C GLU A 88 -8.16 -3.17 -0.75
N ALA A 89 -7.46 -3.30 -1.89
CA ALA A 89 -6.92 -4.58 -2.35
C ALA A 89 -5.87 -5.16 -1.40
N ALA A 90 -5.22 -4.32 -0.58
CA ALA A 90 -4.31 -4.74 0.48
C ALA A 90 -5.03 -5.09 1.81
N GLY A 91 -6.37 -5.06 1.83
CA GLY A 91 -7.18 -5.39 3.02
C GLY A 91 -7.38 -4.24 4.00
N ALA A 92 -7.08 -3.01 3.60
CA ALA A 92 -7.21 -1.81 4.45
C ALA A 92 -8.46 -1.00 4.11
N ARG A 93 -8.92 -0.20 5.07
CA ARG A 93 -9.98 0.81 4.86
C ARG A 93 -9.36 2.17 4.58
N VAL A 94 -10.04 3.01 3.81
CA VAL A 94 -9.55 4.34 3.44
C VAL A 94 -10.37 5.43 4.12
N ILE A 95 -9.67 6.43 4.66
CA ILE A 95 -10.28 7.71 5.06
C ILE A 95 -9.68 8.83 4.20
N PRO A 96 -10.52 9.68 3.56
CA PRO A 96 -10.02 10.83 2.83
C PRO A 96 -9.49 11.90 3.80
N LEU A 97 -8.34 12.46 3.48
CA LEU A 97 -7.75 13.59 4.18
C LEU A 97 -7.72 14.78 3.24
N VAL A 98 -8.63 15.72 3.47
CA VAL A 98 -8.79 16.87 2.59
C VAL A 98 -7.63 17.84 2.83
N TYR A 99 -6.96 18.24 1.76
CA TYR A 99 -5.67 18.95 1.83
C TYR A 99 -5.77 20.38 2.38
N ASN A 100 -6.95 21.01 2.23
CA ASN A 100 -7.21 22.39 2.64
C ASN A 100 -7.99 22.49 3.96
N GLU A 101 -8.14 21.38 4.68
CA GLU A 101 -8.68 21.40 6.05
C GLU A 101 -7.69 22.12 7.00
N PRO A 102 -8.20 22.77 8.06
CA PRO A 102 -7.35 23.37 9.06
C PRO A 102 -6.51 22.30 9.75
N GLU A 103 -5.31 22.69 10.17
CA GLU A 103 -4.32 21.78 10.78
C GLU A 103 -4.89 21.01 11.97
N GLU A 104 -5.72 21.66 12.79
CA GLU A 104 -6.38 21.04 13.94
C GLU A 104 -7.27 19.87 13.51
N ARG A 105 -8.02 20.03 12.41
CA ARG A 105 -8.91 19.00 11.90
C ARG A 105 -8.13 17.84 11.31
N ILE A 106 -7.05 18.12 10.59
CA ILE A 106 -6.14 17.10 10.06
C ILE A 106 -5.52 16.31 11.23
N LEU A 107 -5.13 16.98 12.31
CA LEU A 107 -4.59 16.32 13.52
C LEU A 107 -5.60 15.40 14.18
N GLU A 108 -6.85 15.83 14.35
CA GLU A 108 -7.91 15.01 14.94
C GLU A 108 -8.09 13.70 14.17
N VAL A 109 -8.08 13.76 12.83
CA VAL A 109 -8.24 12.57 11.99
C VAL A 109 -6.96 11.73 11.95
N LEU A 110 -5.78 12.34 12.02
CA LEU A 110 -4.49 11.64 11.93
C LEU A 110 -4.11 10.92 13.24
N LEU A 111 -4.49 11.46 14.40
CA LEU A 111 -4.18 10.89 15.72
C LEU A 111 -4.57 9.40 15.86
N PRO A 112 -5.79 8.97 15.51
CA PRO A 112 -6.21 7.57 15.64
C PRO A 112 -5.68 6.64 14.55
N LEU A 113 -5.08 7.16 13.46
CA LEU A 113 -4.73 6.32 12.32
C LEU A 113 -3.43 5.52 12.57
N PRO A 114 -3.41 4.22 12.23
CA PRO A 114 -2.22 3.38 12.32
C PRO A 114 -1.22 3.64 11.18
N ALA A 115 -1.68 4.11 10.02
CA ALA A 115 -0.87 4.26 8.81
C ALA A 115 -1.39 5.40 7.92
N PHE A 116 -0.48 6.01 7.15
CA PHE A 116 -0.80 7.19 6.34
C PHE A 116 -0.14 7.16 4.96
N LEU A 117 -0.91 7.52 3.93
CA LEU A 117 -0.53 7.58 2.53
C LEU A 117 -0.51 9.04 2.05
N CYS A 118 0.68 9.56 1.73
CA CYS A 118 0.88 10.98 1.40
C CYS A 118 0.87 11.23 -0.11
N PHE A 119 -0.01 12.13 -0.55
CA PHE A 119 0.02 12.81 -1.85
C PHE A 119 -0.51 14.24 -1.69
N PRO A 120 -0.25 15.14 -2.63
CA PRO A 120 0.66 16.27 -2.39
C PRO A 120 0.15 17.27 -1.34
N SER A 121 0.78 17.28 -0.18
CA SER A 121 0.93 18.52 0.59
C SER A 121 2.06 18.36 1.60
N PRO A 122 3.11 19.21 1.55
CA PRO A 122 4.13 19.25 2.58
C PRO A 122 3.56 19.95 3.80
N SER A 123 2.82 19.24 4.63
CA SER A 123 2.67 19.73 6.00
C SER A 123 3.89 19.27 6.80
N SER A 124 4.67 20.24 7.29
CA SER A 124 5.72 20.03 8.30
C SER A 124 5.19 19.24 9.51
N LEU A 125 3.89 19.35 9.74
CA LEU A 125 3.11 18.57 10.68
C LEU A 125 3.19 17.05 10.47
N PHE A 126 3.00 16.53 9.25
CA PHE A 126 3.08 15.08 9.01
C PHE A 126 4.48 14.54 9.31
N HIS A 127 5.51 15.29 8.91
CA HIS A 127 6.90 14.89 9.15
C HIS A 127 7.25 14.88 10.64
N SER A 128 6.93 15.95 11.37
CA SER A 128 7.19 16.06 12.80
C SER A 128 6.45 15.00 13.62
N ARG A 129 5.20 14.68 13.26
CA ARG A 129 4.41 13.61 13.90
C ARG A 129 4.99 12.23 13.66
N LYS A 130 5.29 11.89 12.39
CA LYS A 130 5.92 10.61 12.04
C LYS A 130 7.20 10.43 12.84
N LYS A 131 8.04 11.46 12.88
CA LYS A 131 9.29 11.45 13.64
C LYS A 131 9.04 11.20 15.13
N LYS A 132 8.13 11.95 15.75
CA LYS A 132 7.81 11.81 17.19
C LYS A 132 7.28 10.43 17.56
N ARG A 133 6.39 9.84 16.75
CA ARG A 133 5.88 8.47 16.98
C ARG A 133 6.98 7.42 16.85
N ASN A 134 7.76 7.50 15.77
CA ASN A 134 8.86 6.56 15.56
C ASN A 134 9.92 6.67 16.68
N GLU A 135 10.25 7.88 17.14
CA GLU A 135 11.16 8.11 18.28
C GLU A 135 10.58 7.59 19.61
N ALA A 136 9.25 7.61 19.77
CA ALA A 136 8.56 7.00 20.91
C ALA A 136 8.48 5.47 20.83
N GLY A 137 9.01 4.86 19.75
CA GLY A 137 8.94 3.42 19.54
C GLY A 137 7.60 2.92 18.99
N GLU A 138 6.72 3.83 18.54
CA GLU A 138 5.46 3.51 17.87
C GLU A 138 5.65 3.57 16.34
N PRO A 139 5.67 2.43 15.62
CA PRO A 139 5.85 2.45 14.18
C PRO A 139 4.71 3.20 13.47
N PHE A 140 5.08 4.25 12.74
CA PHE A 140 4.14 5.03 11.94
C PHE A 140 4.56 5.01 10.46
N PRO A 141 4.04 4.06 9.66
CA PRO A 141 4.40 3.91 8.26
C PRO A 141 3.86 5.07 7.42
N LEU A 142 4.72 5.53 6.50
CA LEU A 142 4.42 6.53 5.49
C LEU A 142 4.73 5.91 4.13
N PHE A 143 3.73 5.85 3.25
CA PHE A 143 3.94 5.50 1.84
C PHE A 143 3.73 6.75 0.97
N ALA A 144 4.52 6.86 -0.09
CA ALA A 144 4.51 8.00 -1.00
C ALA A 144 4.91 7.54 -2.40
N GLN A 145 4.21 8.01 -3.43
CA GLN A 145 4.43 7.62 -4.82
C GLN A 145 4.39 8.87 -5.73
N CYS A 146 5.15 8.86 -6.84
CA CYS A 146 5.23 9.97 -7.79
C CYS A 146 5.44 11.33 -7.08
N LEU A 147 4.51 12.27 -7.20
CA LEU A 147 4.57 13.57 -6.55
C LEU A 147 4.75 13.50 -5.01
N GLY A 148 4.21 12.47 -4.36
CA GLY A 148 4.46 12.23 -2.94
C GLY A 148 5.93 11.87 -2.64
N PHE A 149 6.58 11.11 -3.53
CA PHE A 149 7.99 10.74 -3.38
C PHE A 149 8.91 11.93 -3.60
N GLU A 150 8.61 12.78 -4.60
CA GLU A 150 9.28 14.07 -4.82
C GLU A 150 9.23 14.92 -3.55
N LEU A 151 8.04 15.02 -2.95
CA LEU A 151 7.81 15.80 -1.73
C LEU A 151 8.60 15.27 -0.54
N VAL A 152 8.58 13.96 -0.30
CA VAL A 152 9.36 13.34 0.78
C VAL A 152 10.85 13.58 0.56
N SER A 153 11.32 13.52 -0.68
CA SER A 153 12.72 13.77 -1.03
C SER A 153 13.13 15.20 -0.66
N MET A 154 12.34 16.20 -1.04
CA MET A 154 12.57 17.61 -0.66
C MET A 154 12.52 17.84 0.85
N ILE A 155 11.57 17.21 1.57
CA ILE A 155 11.44 17.33 3.03
C ILE A 155 12.67 16.75 3.74
N VAL A 156 13.13 15.56 3.32
CA VAL A 156 14.26 14.86 3.95
C VAL A 156 15.58 15.56 3.64
N SER A 157 15.79 15.99 2.39
CA SER A 157 17.00 16.73 1.99
C SER A 157 17.03 18.15 2.53
N LYS A 158 15.86 18.71 2.88
CA LYS A 158 15.65 20.14 3.17
C LYS A 158 16.03 21.04 1.98
N ASP A 159 15.92 20.50 0.76
CA ASP A 159 16.23 21.20 -0.48
C ASP A 159 15.10 21.01 -1.49
N ASN A 160 14.49 22.13 -1.89
CA ASN A 160 13.41 22.16 -2.88
C ASN A 160 13.92 22.03 -4.32
N ASN A 161 15.23 22.07 -4.56
CA ASN A 161 15.85 22.01 -5.89
C ASN A 161 16.57 20.68 -6.13
N ILE A 162 16.32 19.66 -5.31
CA ILE A 162 16.95 18.33 -5.46
C ILE A 162 16.41 17.52 -6.65
N LEU A 163 15.34 18.00 -7.28
CA LEU A 163 14.70 17.34 -8.41
C LEU A 163 15.31 17.81 -9.73
N GLU A 164 15.45 16.89 -10.68
CA GLU A 164 15.84 17.17 -12.06
C GLU A 164 14.71 16.85 -13.04
N THR A 165 14.76 17.43 -14.23
CA THR A 165 13.82 17.09 -15.30
C THR A 165 14.23 15.75 -15.92
N PHE A 166 13.28 14.83 -15.99
CA PHE A 166 13.49 13.51 -16.59
C PHE A 166 12.31 13.15 -17.48
N ASP A 167 12.58 12.64 -18.69
CA ASP A 167 11.53 12.24 -19.62
C ASP A 167 11.07 10.81 -19.32
N ALA A 168 9.98 10.70 -18.55
CA ALA A 168 9.34 9.44 -18.19
C ALA A 168 7.81 9.49 -18.32
N LEU A 169 7.27 10.46 -19.07
CA LEU A 169 5.84 10.60 -19.23
C LEU A 169 5.28 9.43 -20.05
N ASN A 170 4.25 8.75 -19.52
CA ASN A 170 3.60 7.60 -20.15
C ASN A 170 4.55 6.45 -20.53
N GLN A 171 5.65 6.29 -19.80
CA GLN A 171 6.66 5.27 -20.08
C GLN A 171 6.63 4.15 -19.04
N ALA A 172 6.30 2.93 -19.49
CA ALA A 172 6.52 1.73 -18.69
C ALA A 172 8.02 1.39 -18.67
N SER A 173 8.55 1.02 -17.51
CA SER A 173 9.96 0.68 -17.32
C SER A 173 10.12 -0.47 -16.32
N THR A 174 11.33 -1.04 -16.26
CA THR A 174 11.72 -2.11 -15.33
C THR A 174 12.49 -1.55 -14.13
N LEU A 175 12.33 -2.15 -12.95
CA LEU A 175 13.14 -1.80 -11.80
C LEU A 175 14.54 -2.43 -11.90
N GLN A 176 15.57 -1.59 -11.90
CA GLN A 176 16.97 -2.01 -11.81
C GLN A 176 17.37 -2.02 -10.35
N PHE A 177 17.52 -3.21 -9.76
CA PHE A 177 17.94 -3.34 -8.37
C PHE A 177 19.46 -3.11 -8.25
N PRO A 178 19.91 -2.22 -7.35
CA PRO A 178 21.34 -2.02 -7.15
C PRO A 178 21.98 -3.27 -6.51
N ASN A 179 23.29 -3.43 -6.69
CA ASN A 179 24.02 -4.46 -5.96
C ASN A 179 24.17 -4.06 -4.49
N TYR A 180 23.31 -4.63 -3.64
CA TYR A 180 23.27 -4.35 -2.20
C TYR A 180 24.55 -4.76 -1.44
N SER A 181 25.45 -5.54 -2.05
CA SER A 181 26.75 -5.86 -1.43
C SER A 181 27.70 -4.65 -1.36
N LEU A 182 27.42 -3.57 -2.09
CA LEU A 182 28.19 -2.31 -2.06
C LEU A 182 27.66 -1.30 -1.04
N LEU A 183 26.51 -1.56 -0.41
CA LEU A 183 25.97 -0.69 0.62
C LEU A 183 26.61 -1.06 1.96
N GLU A 184 27.72 -0.40 2.31
CA GLU A 184 28.28 -0.49 3.64
C GLU A 184 27.38 0.25 4.64
N GLY A 185 26.59 -0.51 5.40
CA GLY A 185 25.73 0.00 6.46
C GLY A 185 24.23 -0.24 6.24
N SER A 186 23.41 0.26 7.17
CA SER A 186 21.96 0.25 7.02
C SER A 186 21.52 1.52 6.30
N VAL A 187 20.82 1.38 5.18
CA VAL A 187 20.18 2.51 4.47
C VAL A 187 19.20 3.26 5.39
N PHE A 188 18.64 2.55 6.37
CA PHE A 188 17.75 3.12 7.38
C PHE A 188 18.52 3.40 8.66
N GLN A 189 18.58 4.66 9.06
CA GLN A 189 19.08 5.07 10.38
C GLN A 189 18.10 4.53 11.43
N ARG A 190 18.63 3.80 12.44
CA ARG A 190 17.84 3.28 13.57
C ARG A 190 17.75 4.31 14.68
#